data_AF-A0A8T1TI02-F1
#
_entry.id   AF-A0A8T1TI02-F1
#
_cell.length_a   1.000
_cell.length_b   1.000
_cell.length_c   1.000
_cell.angle_alpha   90.00
_cell.angle_beta   90.00
_cell.angle_gamma   90.00
#
_symmetry.space_group_name_H-M   'P 1'
#
loop_
_entity.id
_entity.type
_entity.pdbx_description
1 polymer ?
#
loop_
_entity_poly.entity_id
_entity_poly.type
_entity_poly.pdbx_seq_one_letter_code
_entity_poly.pdbx_strand_id
1 'polypeptide(L)'
;WLPFKAMEMPVRKRKSFSAQEKLYALDQLKKGKQQTQLARDLGINESTLRGWKKDEEKLRSLPHILENETGLQRKKVKFANDERLDSALYQWFVQGRSEGVPISGPILKAQAEKFDRLINGNDSKFKARNGWLDRFKKRHTISQVLVSGEIHSADKEAANSYPIELKKLLEEGCYTADQVYNCDETGLCFKMLPNRTLVTKTDSHK
;
A
#
# COMPACT_ATOMS: atom_id res chain seq x y z
N TRP A 1 -56.52 -11.21 27.25
CA TRP A 1 -55.17 -10.64 27.28
C TRP A 1 -54.52 -10.85 25.93
N LEU A 2 -54.40 -9.81 25.10
CA LEU A 2 -53.73 -9.88 23.80
C LEU A 2 -52.23 -9.57 23.99
N PRO A 3 -51.31 -10.30 23.34
CA PRO A 3 -49.88 -10.06 23.49
C PRO A 3 -49.47 -8.78 22.75
N PHE A 4 -48.68 -7.96 23.43
CA PHE A 4 -48.09 -6.73 22.89
C PHE A 4 -47.10 -7.11 21.78
N LYS A 5 -47.43 -6.78 20.53
CA LYS A 5 -46.55 -7.00 19.37
C LYS A 5 -45.36 -6.05 19.52
N ALA A 6 -44.18 -6.58 19.85
CA ALA A 6 -42.95 -5.80 19.87
C ALA A 6 -42.76 -5.16 18.49
N MET A 7 -42.82 -3.83 18.45
CA MET A 7 -42.54 -3.04 17.26
C MET A 7 -41.06 -3.19 16.95
N GLU A 8 -40.70 -3.94 15.90
CA GLU A 8 -39.32 -4.05 15.43
C GLU A 8 -38.81 -2.66 15.04
N MET A 9 -38.10 -2.02 15.96
CA MET A 9 -37.41 -0.78 15.71
C MET A 9 -36.24 -1.09 14.75
N PRO A 10 -36.19 -0.49 13.54
CA PRO A 10 -35.11 -0.76 12.61
C PRO A 10 -33.78 -0.37 13.25
N VAL A 11 -32.90 -1.35 13.45
CA VAL A 11 -31.56 -1.14 13.98
C VAL A 11 -30.81 -0.23 13.00
N ARG A 12 -30.59 1.03 13.40
CA ARG A 12 -29.83 2.01 12.60
C ARG A 12 -28.42 1.45 12.37
N LYS A 13 -28.14 1.01 11.14
CA LYS A 13 -26.79 0.62 10.71
C LYS A 13 -25.85 1.82 10.87
N ARG A 14 -24.74 1.64 11.58
CA ARG A 14 -23.72 2.69 11.75
C ARG A 14 -23.16 3.10 10.39
N LYS A 15 -23.46 4.32 9.94
CA LYS A 15 -22.90 4.93 8.73
C LYS A 15 -21.47 5.39 9.01
N SER A 16 -20.52 4.95 8.20
CA SER A 16 -19.11 5.34 8.30
C SER A 16 -18.76 6.39 7.24
N PHE A 17 -18.06 7.45 7.65
CA PHE A 17 -17.76 8.61 6.80
C PHE A 17 -16.27 8.70 6.46
N SER A 18 -15.96 9.07 5.22
CA SER A 18 -14.59 9.32 4.75
C SER A 18 -14.00 10.59 5.37
N ALA A 19 -12.68 10.75 5.32
CA ALA A 19 -12.04 11.99 5.77
C ALA A 19 -12.50 13.19 4.93
N GLN A 20 -12.71 12.97 3.63
CA GLN A 20 -13.19 14.00 2.71
C GLN A 20 -14.62 14.48 3.03
N GLU A 21 -15.54 13.55 3.34
CA GLU A 21 -16.91 13.89 3.76
C GLU A 21 -16.92 14.71 5.05
N LYS A 22 -16.04 14.38 6.00
CA LYS A 22 -15.89 15.10 7.26
C LYS A 22 -15.30 16.50 7.05
N LEU A 23 -14.26 16.62 6.22
CA LEU A 23 -13.64 17.90 5.87
C LEU A 23 -14.61 18.82 5.14
N TYR A 24 -15.39 18.28 4.18
CA TYR A 24 -16.46 19.01 3.52
C TYR A 24 -17.46 19.57 4.54
N ALA A 25 -17.93 18.74 5.48
CA ALA A 25 -18.86 19.19 6.51
C ALA A 25 -18.27 20.30 7.38
N LEU A 26 -16.99 20.22 7.76
CA LEU A 26 -16.31 21.25 8.54
C LEU A 26 -16.15 22.57 7.77
N ASP A 27 -15.84 22.51 6.47
CA ASP A 27 -15.74 23.70 5.63
C ASP A 27 -17.11 24.37 5.42
N GLN A 28 -18.19 23.59 5.33
CA GLN A 28 -19.56 24.13 5.29
C GLN A 28 -19.94 24.85 6.61
N LEU A 29 -19.48 24.35 7.76
CA LEU A 29 -19.66 25.04 9.04
C LEU A 29 -18.88 26.35 9.12
N LYS A 30 -17.65 26.41 8.57
CA LYS A 30 -16.87 27.65 8.49
C LYS A 30 -17.50 28.69 7.56
N LYS A 31 -18.17 28.25 6.49
CA LYS A 31 -18.95 29.10 5.58
C LYS A 31 -20.27 29.62 6.20
N GLY A 32 -20.53 29.34 7.48
CA GLY A 32 -21.67 29.90 8.22
C GLY A 32 -22.95 29.08 8.15
N LYS A 33 -22.94 27.85 7.59
CA LYS A 33 -24.13 26.98 7.66
C LYS A 33 -24.42 26.56 9.09
N GLN A 34 -25.69 26.60 9.48
CA GLN A 34 -26.14 26.10 10.79
C GLN A 34 -25.92 24.59 10.92
N GLN A 35 -25.44 24.17 12.09
CA GLN A 35 -25.15 22.76 12.40
C GLN A 35 -26.39 21.86 12.25
N THR A 36 -27.54 22.34 12.71
CA THR A 36 -28.86 21.69 12.59
C THR A 36 -29.25 21.41 11.13
N GLN A 37 -29.08 22.38 10.25
CA GLN A 37 -29.40 22.23 8.83
C GLN A 37 -28.43 21.27 8.15
N LEU A 38 -27.12 21.42 8.39
CA LEU A 38 -26.11 20.57 7.79
C LEU A 38 -26.22 19.10 8.27
N ALA A 39 -26.63 18.88 9.52
CA ALA A 39 -26.89 17.55 10.07
C ALA A 39 -28.03 16.86 9.31
N ARG A 40 -29.12 17.58 9.03
CA ARG A 40 -30.26 17.09 8.26
C ARG A 40 -29.87 16.80 6.81
N ASP A 41 -29.18 17.73 6.15
CA ASP A 41 -28.75 17.59 4.76
C ASP A 41 -27.84 16.37 4.55
N LEU A 42 -26.98 16.06 5.52
CA LEU A 42 -26.06 14.91 5.47
C LEU A 42 -26.67 13.62 6.06
N GLY A 43 -27.86 13.70 6.66
CA GLY A 43 -28.52 12.58 7.34
C GLY A 43 -27.74 12.05 8.54
N ILE A 44 -27.10 12.94 9.31
CA ILE A 44 -26.26 12.61 10.48
C ILE A 44 -26.79 13.24 11.76
N ASN A 45 -26.46 12.65 12.91
CA ASN A 45 -26.78 13.26 14.20
C ASN A 45 -25.85 14.45 14.48
N GLU A 46 -26.36 15.51 15.10
CA GLU A 46 -25.57 16.70 15.48
C GLU A 46 -24.38 16.38 16.39
N SER A 47 -24.52 15.36 17.25
CA SER A 47 -23.43 14.84 18.07
C SER A 47 -22.24 14.33 17.25
N THR A 48 -22.49 13.84 16.02
CA THR A 48 -21.45 13.40 15.09
C THR A 48 -20.67 14.58 14.52
N LEU A 49 -21.36 15.68 14.17
CA LEU A 49 -20.73 16.94 13.74
C LEU A 49 -19.89 17.57 14.85
N ARG A 50 -20.39 17.54 16.09
CA ARG A 50 -19.60 17.98 17.26
C ARG A 50 -18.33 17.16 17.44
N GLY A 51 -18.41 15.84 17.27
CA GLY A 51 -17.25 14.96 17.31
C GLY A 51 -16.21 15.33 16.24
N TRP A 52 -16.63 15.55 14.99
CA TRP A 52 -15.72 15.95 13.92
C TRP A 52 -15.10 17.33 14.15
N LYS A 53 -15.84 18.26 14.75
CA LYS A 53 -15.30 19.57 15.13
C LYS A 53 -14.21 19.45 16.20
N LYS A 54 -14.36 18.52 17.15
CA LYS A 54 -13.32 18.23 18.15
C LYS A 54 -12.06 17.61 17.53
N ASP A 55 -12.24 16.77 16.51
CA ASP A 55 -11.15 16.14 15.77
C ASP A 55 -10.68 16.97 14.56
N GLU A 56 -11.08 18.24 14.42
CA GLU A 56 -10.87 19.06 13.22
C GLU A 56 -9.38 19.18 12.86
N GLU A 57 -8.53 19.45 13.85
CA GLU A 57 -7.08 19.60 13.66
C GLU A 57 -6.47 18.32 13.08
N LYS A 58 -6.82 17.16 13.67
CA LYS A 58 -6.38 15.85 13.19
C LYS A 58 -6.94 15.53 11.80
N LEU A 59 -8.16 15.95 11.49
CA LEU A 59 -8.76 15.74 10.16
C LEU A 59 -8.08 16.62 9.10
N ARG A 60 -7.67 17.84 9.47
CA ARG A 60 -6.98 18.78 8.58
C ARG A 60 -5.51 18.45 8.37
N SER A 61 -4.86 17.69 9.26
CA SER A 61 -3.50 17.18 9.02
C SER A 61 -3.47 15.98 8.06
N LEU A 62 -4.60 15.28 7.85
CA LEU A 62 -4.67 14.09 7.00
C LEU A 62 -4.27 14.29 5.54
N PRO A 63 -4.68 15.37 4.84
CA PRO A 63 -4.24 15.60 3.46
C PRO A 63 -2.71 15.71 3.36
N HIS A 64 -2.09 16.30 4.39
CA HIS A 64 -0.64 16.46 4.44
C HIS A 64 0.10 15.15 4.74
N ILE A 65 -0.53 14.24 5.50
CA ILE A 65 0.02 12.93 5.87
C ILE A 65 -0.20 11.88 4.75
N LEU A 66 -1.29 12.00 3.99
CA LEU A 66 -1.73 10.94 3.08
C LEU A 66 -1.34 11.17 1.62
N GLU A 67 -0.87 12.37 1.24
CA GLU A 67 -0.40 12.86 -0.09
C GLU A 67 -1.28 12.55 -1.33
N ASN A 68 -2.23 11.62 -1.21
CA ASN A 68 -2.92 10.95 -2.31
C ASN A 68 -4.43 11.00 -2.08
N GLU A 69 -5.19 11.38 -3.11
CA GLU A 69 -6.66 11.47 -3.09
C GLU A 69 -7.33 10.18 -2.58
N THR A 70 -6.73 9.01 -2.86
CA THR A 70 -7.23 7.71 -2.38
C THR A 70 -7.18 7.51 -0.87
N GLY A 71 -6.30 8.23 -0.16
CA GLY A 71 -6.22 8.19 1.31
C GLY A 71 -7.41 8.87 1.98
N LEU A 72 -7.92 9.96 1.38
CA LEU A 72 -9.02 10.76 1.89
C LEU A 72 -10.39 10.07 1.72
N GLN A 73 -10.50 9.14 0.78
CA GLN A 73 -11.68 8.29 0.56
C GLN A 73 -11.86 7.20 1.62
N ARG A 74 -10.85 6.97 2.49
CA ARG A 74 -10.93 5.93 3.52
C ARG A 74 -11.90 6.32 4.64
N LYS A 75 -12.90 5.46 4.87
CA LYS A 75 -13.91 5.57 5.96
C LYS A 75 -13.34 5.41 7.38
N LYS A 76 -12.12 4.87 7.50
CA LYS A 76 -11.34 4.82 8.75
C LYS A 76 -9.88 5.16 8.42
N VAL A 77 -9.38 6.23 9.02
CA VAL A 77 -7.93 6.48 9.07
C VAL A 77 -7.38 5.70 10.25
N LYS A 78 -6.42 4.81 10.00
CA LYS A 78 -5.65 4.15 11.06
C LYS A 78 -4.31 4.87 11.14
N PHE A 79 -4.17 5.75 12.13
CA PHE A 79 -2.88 6.36 12.47
C PHE A 79 -1.86 5.28 12.87
N ALA A 80 -0.59 5.56 12.69
CA ALA A 80 0.46 4.73 13.26
C ALA A 80 0.43 4.83 14.79
N ASN A 81 0.79 3.75 15.48
CA ASN A 81 0.97 3.80 16.94
C ASN A 81 2.15 4.71 17.31
N ASP A 82 3.16 4.77 16.43
CA ASP A 82 4.30 5.66 16.53
C ASP A 82 4.43 6.40 15.19
N GLU A 83 4.06 7.68 15.20
CA GLU A 83 4.06 8.55 14.02
C GLU A 83 5.48 8.97 13.59
N ARG A 84 6.41 9.07 14.54
CA ARG A 84 7.81 9.43 14.27
C ARG A 84 8.50 8.29 13.52
N LEU A 85 8.34 7.07 14.01
CA LEU A 85 8.87 5.87 13.36
C LEU A 85 8.25 5.67 11.96
N ASP A 86 6.93 5.83 11.84
CA ASP A 86 6.22 5.63 10.57
C ASP A 86 6.68 6.63 9.50
N SER A 87 6.79 7.91 9.86
CA SER A 87 7.22 8.98 8.95
C SER A 87 8.68 8.83 8.53
N ALA A 88 9.58 8.58 9.50
CA ALA A 88 11.01 8.41 9.22
C ALA A 88 11.26 7.20 8.29
N LEU A 89 10.59 6.09 8.56
CA LEU A 89 10.72 4.89 7.72
C LEU A 89 10.17 5.10 6.31
N TYR A 90 9.07 5.84 6.18
CA TYR A 90 8.50 6.15 4.87
C TYR A 90 9.43 7.05 4.04
N GLN A 91 10.00 8.09 4.65
CA GLN A 91 10.98 8.95 3.99
C GLN A 91 12.22 8.17 3.53
N TRP A 92 12.76 7.31 4.40
CA TRP A 92 13.87 6.43 4.04
C TRP A 92 13.52 5.49 2.88
N PHE A 93 12.30 4.94 2.89
CA PHE A 93 11.81 4.07 1.82
C PHE A 93 11.73 4.82 0.49
N VAL A 94 11.14 6.02 0.46
CA VAL A 94 11.03 6.85 -0.75
C VAL A 94 12.41 7.22 -1.29
N GLN A 95 13.33 7.63 -0.42
CA GLN A 95 14.70 7.95 -0.81
C GLN A 95 15.45 6.74 -1.39
N GLY A 96 15.36 5.57 -0.74
CA GLY A 96 16.01 4.37 -1.29
C GLY A 96 15.42 3.93 -2.63
N ARG A 97 14.11 4.13 -2.84
CA ARG A 97 13.46 3.84 -4.13
C ARG A 97 13.86 4.82 -5.23
N SER A 98 14.01 6.12 -4.93
CA SER A 98 14.46 7.10 -5.92
C SER A 98 15.91 6.88 -6.38
N GLU A 99 16.73 6.23 -5.54
CA GLU A 99 18.09 5.77 -5.87
C GLU A 99 18.11 4.40 -6.58
N GLY A 100 16.95 3.81 -6.88
CA GLY A 100 16.83 2.51 -7.55
C GLY A 100 17.06 1.29 -6.66
N VAL A 101 17.21 1.47 -5.34
CA VAL A 101 17.48 0.36 -4.41
C VAL A 101 16.24 -0.53 -4.27
N PRO A 102 16.33 -1.84 -4.48
CA PRO A 102 15.22 -2.75 -4.27
C PRO A 102 15.01 -3.02 -2.77
N ILE A 103 13.95 -2.42 -2.20
CA ILE A 103 13.56 -2.62 -0.80
C ILE A 103 12.48 -3.72 -0.71
N SER A 104 12.82 -4.85 -0.09
CA SER A 104 11.89 -5.95 0.16
C SER A 104 11.19 -5.82 1.52
N GLY A 105 10.15 -6.62 1.75
CA GLY A 105 9.44 -6.66 3.05
C GLY A 105 10.36 -6.96 4.25
N PRO A 106 11.25 -7.96 4.19
CA PRO A 106 12.24 -8.20 5.22
C PRO A 106 13.20 -7.03 5.47
N ILE A 107 13.68 -6.37 4.42
CA ILE A 107 14.54 -5.18 4.54
C ILE A 107 13.79 -4.06 5.26
N LEU A 108 12.54 -3.79 4.85
CA LEU A 108 11.71 -2.76 5.46
C LEU A 108 11.46 -3.02 6.96
N LYS A 109 11.27 -4.30 7.35
CA LYS A 109 11.13 -4.69 8.76
C LYS A 109 12.42 -4.49 9.56
N ALA A 110 13.56 -4.90 9.00
CA ALA A 110 14.85 -4.74 9.66
C ALA A 110 15.16 -3.25 9.88
N GLN A 111 14.88 -2.42 8.88
CA GLN A 111 15.05 -0.98 9.00
C GLN A 111 14.08 -0.37 10.03
N ALA A 112 12.83 -0.82 10.07
CA ALA A 112 11.86 -0.39 11.06
C ALA A 112 12.34 -0.66 12.49
N GLU A 113 12.87 -1.86 12.76
CA GLU A 113 13.42 -2.20 14.08
C GLU A 113 14.68 -1.38 14.42
N LYS A 114 15.50 -1.05 13.41
CA LYS A 114 16.67 -0.18 13.60
C LYS A 114 16.25 1.25 13.97
N PHE A 115 15.28 1.82 13.24
CA PHE A 115 14.77 3.16 13.51
C PHE A 115 14.05 3.25 14.84
N ASP A 116 13.30 2.22 15.20
CA ASP A 116 12.65 2.16 16.50
C ASP A 116 13.65 2.22 17.65
N ARG A 117 14.76 1.47 17.59
CA ARG A 117 15.83 1.57 18.62
C ARG A 117 16.48 2.95 18.67
N LEU A 118 16.62 3.62 17.53
CA LEU A 118 17.20 4.97 17.47
C LEU A 118 16.26 6.03 18.05
N ILE A 119 14.95 5.87 17.86
CA ILE A 119 13.94 6.86 18.28
C ILE A 119 13.47 6.61 19.72
N ASN A 120 13.21 5.35 20.06
CA ASN A 120 12.58 4.93 21.31
C ASN A 120 13.58 4.31 22.31
N GLY A 121 14.85 4.18 21.93
CA GLY A 121 15.92 3.62 22.75
C GLY A 121 16.07 2.10 22.60
N ASN A 122 17.21 1.59 23.08
CA ASN A 122 17.59 0.18 22.91
C ASN A 122 16.70 -0.81 23.67
N ASP A 123 15.96 -0.36 24.69
CA ASP A 123 15.05 -1.20 25.48
C ASP A 123 13.67 -1.38 24.83
N SER A 124 13.45 -0.79 23.66
CA SER A 124 12.19 -0.93 22.95
C SER A 124 11.91 -2.40 22.57
N LYS A 125 10.69 -2.85 22.89
CA LYS A 125 10.19 -4.20 22.60
C LYS A 125 9.47 -4.28 21.25
N PHE A 126 9.56 -3.24 20.43
CA PHE A 126 8.93 -3.22 19.12
C PHE A 126 9.50 -4.33 18.22
N LYS A 127 8.59 -5.00 17.52
CA LYS A 127 8.92 -5.98 16.48
C LYS A 127 8.08 -5.75 15.26
N ALA A 128 8.73 -5.68 14.11
CA ALA A 128 8.09 -5.44 12.83
C ALA A 128 7.42 -6.73 12.30
N ARG A 129 6.40 -7.20 13.02
CA ARG A 129 5.62 -8.40 12.67
C ARG A 129 4.89 -8.22 11.33
N ASN A 130 4.48 -9.32 10.70
CA ASN A 130 3.75 -9.30 9.43
C ASN A 130 2.55 -8.35 9.45
N GLY A 131 1.71 -8.43 10.48
CA GLY A 131 0.53 -7.56 10.59
C GLY A 131 0.86 -6.07 10.77
N TRP A 132 2.04 -5.71 11.28
CA TRP A 132 2.49 -4.32 11.31
C TRP A 132 2.93 -3.87 9.92
N LEU A 133 3.73 -4.68 9.23
CA LEU A 133 4.19 -4.42 7.86
C LEU A 133 3.01 -4.24 6.90
N ASP A 134 1.99 -5.09 6.99
CA ASP A 134 0.79 -5.00 6.14
C ASP A 134 0.03 -3.69 6.37
N ARG A 135 -0.02 -3.22 7.62
CA ARG A 135 -0.65 -1.94 7.96
C ARG A 135 0.18 -0.76 7.46
N PHE A 136 1.50 -0.83 7.58
CA PHE A 136 2.43 0.18 7.05
C PHE A 136 2.28 0.32 5.53
N LYS A 137 2.36 -0.79 4.80
CA LYS A 137 2.16 -0.80 3.34
C LYS A 137 0.79 -0.25 2.94
N LYS A 138 -0.26 -0.62 3.66
CA LYS A 138 -1.61 -0.09 3.42
C LYS A 138 -1.69 1.40 3.69
N ARG A 139 -1.10 1.93 4.78
CA ARG A 139 -1.08 3.36 5.08
C ARG A 139 -0.48 4.15 3.92
N HIS A 140 0.70 3.73 3.47
CA HIS A 140 1.52 4.43 2.46
C HIS A 140 1.25 4.00 1.01
N THR A 141 0.23 3.18 0.77
CA THR A 141 -0.15 2.69 -0.58
C THR A 141 1.02 2.01 -1.31
N ILE A 142 1.81 1.25 -0.56
CA ILE A 142 2.98 0.51 -1.06
C ILE A 142 2.52 -0.86 -1.57
N SER A 143 2.80 -1.15 -2.82
CA SER A 143 2.52 -2.43 -3.50
C SER A 143 3.80 -3.23 -3.72
N GLN A 144 3.72 -4.55 -3.88
CA GLN A 144 4.89 -5.35 -4.28
C GLN A 144 4.95 -5.47 -5.79
N VAL A 145 6.11 -5.18 -6.37
CA VAL A 145 6.40 -5.35 -7.79
C VAL A 145 7.64 -6.22 -7.93
N LEU A 146 7.63 -7.07 -8.97
CA LEU A 146 8.80 -7.85 -9.36
C LEU A 146 9.86 -6.89 -9.91
N VAL A 147 11.07 -6.87 -9.31
CA VAL A 147 12.17 -5.97 -9.73
C VAL A 147 12.87 -6.51 -10.96
N SER A 148 12.90 -7.82 -11.09
CA SER A 148 13.57 -8.50 -12.18
C SER A 148 12.79 -9.74 -12.56
N GLY A 149 12.43 -9.78 -13.83
CA GLY A 149 12.12 -10.99 -14.55
C GLY A 149 12.58 -10.73 -15.98
N GLU A 150 13.41 -11.62 -16.52
CA GLU A 150 13.83 -11.65 -17.93
C GLU A 150 12.66 -11.48 -18.91
N ILE A 151 11.44 -11.76 -18.44
CA ILE A 151 10.15 -11.50 -19.07
C ILE A 151 10.04 -10.08 -19.67
N HIS A 152 10.64 -9.05 -19.07
CA HIS A 152 10.55 -7.68 -19.59
C HIS A 152 11.57 -7.36 -20.71
N SER A 153 12.60 -8.19 -20.88
CA SER A 153 13.64 -8.03 -21.91
C SER A 153 13.58 -9.12 -22.99
N ALA A 154 12.65 -10.07 -22.87
CA ALA A 154 12.52 -11.17 -23.80
C ALA A 154 11.97 -10.66 -25.15
N ASP A 155 12.80 -10.75 -26.18
CA ASP A 155 12.41 -10.52 -27.56
C ASP A 155 11.45 -11.64 -28.01
N LYS A 156 10.16 -11.31 -28.05
CA LYS A 156 9.11 -12.25 -28.44
C LYS A 156 9.21 -12.63 -29.91
N GLU A 157 9.77 -11.76 -30.75
CA GLU A 157 9.90 -12.00 -32.18
C GLU A 157 11.02 -13.01 -32.41
N ALA A 158 12.18 -12.83 -31.78
CA ALA A 158 13.28 -13.80 -31.81
C ALA A 158 12.89 -15.16 -31.20
N ALA A 159 12.11 -15.16 -30.11
CA ALA A 159 11.60 -16.40 -29.51
C ALA A 159 10.66 -17.18 -30.44
N ASN A 160 9.91 -16.49 -31.30
CA ASN A 160 9.01 -17.12 -32.26
C ASN A 160 9.74 -17.65 -33.51
N SER A 161 10.84 -17.03 -33.92
CA SER A 161 11.64 -17.48 -35.09
C SER A 161 12.58 -18.64 -34.76
N TYR A 162 13.08 -18.72 -33.51
CA TYR A 162 14.07 -19.70 -33.09
C TYR A 162 13.69 -21.18 -33.34
N PRO A 163 12.44 -21.66 -33.12
CA PRO A 163 12.09 -23.05 -33.41
C PRO A 163 12.21 -23.43 -34.90
N ILE A 164 11.98 -22.47 -35.80
CA ILE A 164 12.08 -22.66 -37.25
C ILE A 164 13.56 -22.79 -37.65
N GLU A 165 14.40 -21.90 -37.13
CA GLU A 165 15.85 -21.93 -37.37
C GLU A 165 16.52 -23.17 -36.78
N LEU A 166 16.15 -23.55 -35.56
CA LEU A 166 16.66 -24.76 -34.91
C LEU A 166 16.29 -26.02 -35.71
N LYS A 167 15.05 -26.11 -36.19
CA LYS A 167 14.60 -27.24 -37.01
C LYS A 167 15.43 -27.35 -38.30
N LYS A 168 15.68 -26.23 -38.98
CA LYS A 168 16.51 -26.19 -40.19
C LYS A 168 17.94 -26.68 -39.91
N LEU A 169 18.54 -26.24 -38.81
CA LEU A 169 19.90 -26.64 -38.42
C LEU A 169 19.98 -28.14 -38.08
N LEU A 170 18.95 -28.69 -37.43
CA LEU A 170 18.86 -30.12 -37.13
C LEU A 170 18.75 -30.98 -38.40
N GLU A 171 17.95 -30.52 -39.38
CA GLU A 171 17.78 -31.19 -40.67
C GLU A 171 19.06 -31.12 -41.53
N GLU A 172 19.70 -29.95 -41.64
CA GLU A 172 20.94 -29.74 -42.39
C GLU A 172 22.11 -30.55 -41.83
N GLY A 173 22.22 -30.65 -40.51
CA GLY A 173 23.27 -31.41 -39.83
C GLY A 173 22.98 -32.91 -39.68
N CYS A 174 21.79 -33.38 -40.09
CA CYS A 174 21.35 -34.77 -39.92
C CYS A 174 21.47 -35.28 -38.47
N TYR A 175 21.17 -34.41 -37.49
CA TYR A 175 21.24 -34.74 -36.08
C TYR A 175 20.05 -35.60 -35.66
N THR A 176 20.29 -36.65 -34.89
CA THR A 176 19.22 -37.43 -34.24
C THR A 176 18.84 -36.78 -32.90
N ALA A 177 17.64 -37.09 -32.41
CA ALA A 177 17.16 -36.55 -31.12
C ALA A 177 18.13 -36.87 -29.95
N ASP A 178 18.82 -38.01 -30.01
CA ASP A 178 19.79 -38.45 -28.98
C ASP A 178 21.07 -37.60 -28.95
N GLN A 179 21.31 -36.81 -29.99
CA GLN A 179 22.46 -35.91 -30.13
C GLN A 179 22.11 -34.46 -29.76
N VAL A 180 20.84 -34.19 -29.42
CA VAL A 180 20.37 -32.86 -29.03
C VAL A 180 20.36 -32.76 -27.52
N TYR A 181 21.25 -31.95 -26.97
CA TYR A 181 21.34 -31.72 -25.54
C TYR A 181 20.88 -30.30 -25.19
N ASN A 182 20.08 -30.18 -24.14
CA ASN A 182 19.80 -28.89 -23.54
C ASN A 182 20.97 -28.50 -22.64
N CYS A 183 21.53 -27.31 -22.87
CA CYS A 183 22.50 -26.69 -21.98
C CYS A 183 21.90 -25.37 -21.51
N ASP A 184 21.71 -25.23 -20.20
CA ASP A 184 21.19 -24.01 -19.61
C ASP A 184 22.11 -23.58 -18.45
N GLU A 185 22.29 -22.27 -18.31
CA GLU A 185 23.13 -21.71 -17.26
C GLU A 185 22.32 -21.59 -15.97
N THR A 186 22.81 -22.21 -14.90
CA THR A 186 22.30 -21.92 -13.55
C THR A 186 23.19 -20.88 -12.88
N GLY A 187 22.71 -19.64 -12.81
CA GLY A 187 23.44 -18.55 -12.17
C GLY A 187 23.63 -18.75 -10.65
N LEU A 188 24.87 -18.74 -10.18
CA LEU A 188 25.20 -18.74 -8.75
C LEU A 188 25.02 -17.33 -8.16
N CYS A 189 23.88 -17.11 -7.50
CA CYS A 189 23.49 -15.79 -6.97
C CYS A 189 24.11 -15.48 -5.59
N PHE A 190 25.43 -15.34 -5.50
CA PHE A 190 26.09 -14.94 -4.24
C PHE A 190 25.89 -13.44 -3.96
N LYS A 191 25.25 -13.10 -2.83
CA LYS A 191 24.90 -11.73 -2.41
C LYS A 191 23.95 -10.96 -3.35
N MET A 192 23.12 -11.67 -4.13
CA MET A 192 22.17 -11.01 -5.02
C MET A 192 21.09 -10.25 -4.24
N LEU A 193 20.72 -9.07 -4.74
CA LEU A 193 19.63 -8.27 -4.19
C LEU A 193 18.27 -8.95 -4.39
N PRO A 194 17.26 -8.65 -3.56
CA PRO A 194 15.94 -9.26 -3.67
C PRO A 194 15.30 -8.99 -5.05
N ASN A 195 14.78 -10.04 -5.68
CA ASN A 195 14.06 -9.98 -6.96
C ASN A 195 12.65 -9.32 -6.89
N ARG A 196 12.23 -8.90 -5.69
CA ARG A 196 10.93 -8.27 -5.41
C ARG A 196 11.15 -7.03 -4.56
N THR A 197 10.60 -5.90 -5.01
CA THR A 197 10.63 -4.64 -4.30
C THR A 197 9.22 -4.15 -4.02
N LEU A 198 9.16 -3.21 -3.09
CA LEU A 198 7.98 -2.47 -2.72
C LEU A 198 7.99 -1.14 -3.48
N VAL A 199 6.85 -0.73 -4.02
CA VAL A 199 6.71 0.39 -4.96
C VAL A 199 5.49 1.25 -4.59
N THR A 200 5.62 2.57 -4.66
CA THR A 200 4.53 3.55 -4.57
C THR A 200 4.05 3.97 -5.96
N LYS A 201 2.84 4.53 -6.08
CA LYS A 201 2.30 4.95 -7.40
C LYS A 201 3.11 6.05 -8.10
N THR A 202 3.93 6.78 -7.35
CA THR A 202 4.81 7.85 -7.85
C THR A 202 6.14 7.32 -8.38
N ASP A 203 6.46 6.05 -8.14
CA ASP A 203 7.68 5.42 -8.64
C ASP A 203 7.51 5.21 -10.16
N SER A 204 8.10 6.11 -10.94
CA SER A 204 8.12 5.99 -12.40
C SER A 204 9.19 4.96 -12.75
N HIS A 205 8.79 3.87 -13.41
CA HIS A 205 9.73 2.92 -13.99
C HIS A 205 10.64 3.67 -14.97
N LYS A 206 11.91 3.83 -14.60
CA LYS A 206 13.00 4.18 -15.51
C LYS A 206 13.87 2.97 -15.71
#